data_AF-A0A7C6ZXS3-F1
#
_entry.id   AF-A0A7C6ZXS3-F1
#
_cell.length_a   1.000
_cell.length_b   1.000
_cell.length_c   1.000
_cell.angle_alpha   90.00
_cell.angle_beta   90.00
_cell.angle_gamma   90.00
#
_symmetry.space_group_name_H-M   'P 1'
#
loop_
_entity.id
_entity.type
_entity.pdbx_description
1 polymer ?
#
loop_
_entity_poly.entity_id
_entity_poly.type
_entity_poly.pdbx_seq_one_letter_code
_entity_poly.pdbx_strand_id
1 'polypeptide(L)'
;MFTKPYEVPNSLVMAQTFQKAHDYSLSRKLYKEFFDNNPHHPLRFKALFEVADNLFYEKKYTEALKAYEDFISYCKAVDKPSLKDLGWINAYTALAHSRIKNISKAIQGRSKAEVAVYR
;
A
#
# COMPACT_ATOMS: atom_id res chain seq x y z
N MET A 1 2.69 29.40 11.88
CA MET A 1 1.43 28.82 11.37
C MET A 1 1.40 27.36 11.82
N PHE A 2 0.58 27.02 12.82
CA PHE A 2 0.46 25.64 13.31
C PHE A 2 -0.41 24.86 12.32
N THR A 3 0.20 24.02 11.49
CA THR A 3 -0.54 23.03 10.69
C THR A 3 -1.23 22.08 11.66
N LYS A 4 -2.56 21.99 11.60
CA LYS A 4 -3.33 21.07 12.44
C LYS A 4 -2.88 19.64 12.10
N PRO A 5 -2.35 18.85 13.05
CA PRO A 5 -1.75 17.53 12.78
C PRO A 5 -2.72 16.45 12.26
N TYR A 6 -3.99 16.82 11.99
CA TYR A 6 -5.07 15.92 11.57
C TYR A 6 -5.73 16.32 10.25
N GLU A 7 -5.24 17.35 9.57
CA GLU A 7 -5.71 17.66 8.22
C GLU A 7 -5.15 16.63 7.25
N VAL A 8 -6.01 16.04 6.41
CA VAL A 8 -5.55 15.13 5.36
C VAL A 8 -4.84 15.98 4.30
N PRO A 9 -3.53 15.77 4.05
CA PRO A 9 -2.81 16.58 3.08
C PRO A 9 -3.46 16.51 1.70
N ASN A 10 -3.53 17.65 1.00
CA ASN A 10 -4.12 17.75 -0.33
C ASN A 10 -3.56 16.73 -1.32
N SER A 11 -2.27 16.37 -1.21
CA SER A 11 -1.65 15.33 -2.02
C SER A 11 -2.27 13.95 -1.81
N LEU A 12 -2.65 13.59 -0.58
CA LEU A 12 -3.34 12.33 -0.29
C LEU A 12 -4.80 12.36 -0.76
N VAL A 13 -5.48 13.50 -0.65
CA VAL A 13 -6.83 13.67 -1.21
C VAL A 13 -6.79 13.48 -2.73
N MET A 14 -5.83 14.11 -3.40
CA MET A 14 -5.65 14.00 -4.84
C MET A 14 -5.27 12.56 -5.26
N ALA A 15 -4.35 11.93 -4.54
CA ALA A 15 -3.98 10.53 -4.77
C ALA A 15 -5.20 9.61 -4.67
N GLN A 16 -6.06 9.81 -3.67
CA GLN A 16 -7.29 9.04 -3.52
C GLN A 16 -8.29 9.31 -4.65
N THR A 17 -8.39 10.55 -5.14
CA THR A 17 -9.23 10.89 -6.30
C THR A 17 -8.78 10.13 -7.54
N PHE A 18 -7.47 10.09 -7.84
CA PHE A 18 -6.95 9.31 -8.96
C PHE A 18 -7.19 7.81 -8.79
N GLN A 19 -7.05 7.28 -7.57
CA GLN A 19 -7.37 5.88 -7.27
C GLN A 19 -8.84 5.54 -7.56
N LYS A 20 -9.77 6.42 -7.16
CA LYS A 20 -11.21 6.29 -7.46
C LYS A 20 -11.51 6.40 -8.95
N ALA A 21 -10.73 7.18 -9.68
CA ALA A 21 -10.79 7.28 -11.13
C ALA A 21 -10.08 6.12 -11.86
N HIS A 22 -9.56 5.12 -11.12
CA HIS A 22 -8.76 4.01 -11.63
C HIS A 22 -7.44 4.41 -12.30
N ASP A 23 -7.00 5.67 -12.14
CA ASP A 23 -5.65 6.11 -12.49
C ASP A 23 -4.68 5.77 -11.35
N TYR A 24 -4.45 4.46 -11.22
CA TYR A 24 -3.61 3.91 -10.16
C TYR A 24 -2.14 4.32 -10.31
N SER A 25 -1.68 4.60 -11.54
CA SER A 25 -0.31 5.02 -11.78
C SER A 25 -0.05 6.41 -11.20
N LEU A 26 -0.93 7.38 -11.49
CA LEU A 26 -0.80 8.72 -10.95
C LEU A 26 -1.10 8.76 -9.45
N SER A 27 -2.09 8.00 -8.99
CA SER A 27 -2.35 7.82 -7.56
C SER A 27 -1.13 7.30 -6.80
N ARG A 28 -0.52 6.22 -7.29
CA ARG A 28 0.71 5.64 -6.73
C ARG A 28 1.85 6.64 -6.69
N LYS A 29 2.05 7.43 -7.75
CA LYS A 29 3.07 8.47 -7.80
C LYS A 29 2.90 9.46 -6.65
N LEU A 30 1.69 9.98 -6.46
CA LEU A 30 1.40 10.96 -5.40
C LEU A 30 1.54 10.37 -3.99
N TYR A 31 1.09 9.14 -3.77
CA TYR A 31 1.31 8.46 -2.48
C TYR A 31 2.80 8.22 -2.20
N LYS A 32 3.58 7.85 -3.22
CA LYS A 32 5.02 7.65 -3.07
C LYS A 32 5.74 8.97 -2.76
N GLU A 33 5.46 10.03 -3.51
CA GLU A 33 5.99 11.37 -3.25
C GLU A 33 5.63 11.85 -1.84
N PHE A 34 4.41 11.58 -1.37
CA PHE A 34 4.03 11.89 0.01
C PHE A 34 4.89 11.12 1.02
N PHE A 35 5.05 9.81 0.84
CA PHE A 35 5.84 8.96 1.73
C PHE A 35 7.31 9.43 1.81
N ASP A 36 7.91 9.80 0.68
CA ASP A 36 9.31 10.20 0.59
C ASP A 36 9.55 11.59 1.20
N ASN A 37 8.64 12.54 0.95
CA ASN A 37 8.82 13.94 1.36
C ASN A 37 8.32 14.27 2.78
N ASN A 38 7.63 13.34 3.46
CA ASN A 38 7.00 13.60 4.76
C ASN A 38 7.44 12.59 5.84
N PRO A 39 8.73 12.51 6.19
CA PRO A 39 9.31 11.43 7.01
C PRO A 39 8.69 11.28 8.41
N HIS A 40 8.15 12.36 8.98
CA HIS A 40 7.55 12.39 10.32
C HIS A 40 6.02 12.48 10.33
N HIS A 41 5.37 12.44 9.16
CA HIS A 41 3.93 12.63 9.10
C HIS A 41 3.16 11.38 9.57
N PRO A 42 2.12 11.49 10.41
CA PRO A 42 1.38 10.32 10.94
C PRO A 42 0.81 9.40 9.85
N LEU A 43 0.28 9.96 8.77
CA LEU A 43 -0.25 9.20 7.63
C LEU A 43 0.82 8.60 6.69
N ARG A 44 2.11 8.68 7.01
CA ARG A 44 3.18 8.16 6.17
C ARG A 44 3.05 6.65 5.93
N PHE A 45 2.74 5.86 6.97
CA PHE A 45 2.54 4.41 6.82
C PHE A 45 1.37 4.10 5.87
N LYS A 46 0.28 4.90 5.95
CA LYS A 46 -0.89 4.73 5.07
C LYS A 46 -0.50 4.95 3.61
N ALA A 47 0.28 5.99 3.31
CA ALA A 47 0.71 6.24 1.94
C ALA A 47 1.52 5.07 1.34
N LEU A 48 2.38 4.44 2.16
CA LEU A 48 3.15 3.28 1.72
C LEU A 48 2.25 2.06 1.44
N PHE A 49 1.22 1.83 2.26
CA PHE A 49 0.22 0.80 1.96
C PHE A 49 -0.52 1.07 0.64
N GLU A 50 -0.94 2.32 0.42
CA GLU A 50 -1.70 2.68 -0.78
C GLU A 50 -0.85 2.55 -2.06
N VAL A 51 0.48 2.74 -1.99
CA VAL A 51 1.39 2.41 -3.11
C VAL A 51 1.25 0.94 -3.50
N ALA A 52 1.21 0.03 -2.53
CA ALA A 52 1.05 -1.40 -2.77
C ALA A 52 -0.36 -1.76 -3.29
N ASP A 53 -1.41 -1.11 -2.78
CA ASP A 53 -2.79 -1.38 -3.21
C ASP A 53 -3.04 -0.87 -4.65
N ASN A 54 -2.45 0.27 -5.03
CA ASN A 54 -2.49 0.74 -6.43
C ASN A 54 -1.81 -0.27 -7.38
N LEU A 55 -0.64 -0.81 -7.00
CA LEU A 55 0.03 -1.88 -7.75
C LEU A 55 -0.85 -3.14 -7.89
N PHE A 56 -1.53 -3.52 -6.82
CA PHE A 56 -2.46 -4.64 -6.82
C PHE A 56 -3.62 -4.41 -7.81
N TYR A 57 -4.22 -3.22 -7.81
CA TYR A 57 -5.31 -2.88 -8.74
C TYR A 57 -4.84 -2.74 -10.19
N GLU A 58 -3.60 -2.33 -10.44
CA GLU A 58 -2.96 -2.41 -11.77
C GLU A 58 -2.65 -3.85 -12.23
N LYS A 59 -2.95 -4.86 -11.40
CA LYS A 59 -2.62 -6.28 -11.62
C LYS A 59 -1.12 -6.57 -11.70
N LYS A 60 -0.28 -5.64 -11.23
CA LYS A 60 1.18 -5.79 -11.17
C LYS A 60 1.56 -6.58 -9.91
N TYR A 61 1.18 -7.85 -9.90
CA TYR A 61 1.18 -8.67 -8.70
C TYR A 61 2.56 -8.90 -8.06
N THR A 62 3.61 -9.07 -8.88
CA THR A 62 4.98 -9.24 -8.38
C THR A 62 5.46 -7.97 -7.65
N GLU A 63 5.22 -6.81 -8.26
CA GLU A 63 5.56 -5.51 -7.67
C GLU A 63 4.70 -5.22 -6.43
N ALA A 64 3.40 -5.57 -6.48
CA ALA A 64 2.49 -5.42 -5.35
C ALA A 64 2.92 -6.24 -4.13
N LEU A 65 3.33 -7.51 -4.34
CA LEU A 65 3.86 -8.36 -3.28
C LEU A 65 5.05 -7.68 -2.59
N LYS A 66 6.02 -7.24 -3.38
CA LYS A 66 7.21 -6.56 -2.86
C LYS A 66 6.83 -5.30 -2.07
N ALA A 67 5.91 -4.49 -2.60
CA ALA A 67 5.46 -3.27 -1.94
C ALA A 67 4.70 -3.54 -0.62
N TYR A 68 3.90 -4.60 -0.53
CA TYR A 68 3.27 -4.99 0.75
C TYR A 68 4.31 -5.48 1.76
N GLU A 69 5.33 -6.23 1.34
CA GLU A 69 6.43 -6.66 2.20
C GLU A 69 7.24 -5.47 2.74
N ASP A 70 7.49 -4.47 1.88
CA ASP A 70 8.17 -3.24 2.26
C ASP A 70 7.32 -2.42 3.26
N PHE A 71 6.00 -2.36 3.06
CA PHE A 71 5.06 -1.77 4.02
C PHE A 71 5.10 -2.48 5.39
N ILE A 72 5.06 -3.82 5.41
CA ILE A 72 5.11 -4.59 6.66
C ILE A 72 6.45 -4.37 7.37
N SER A 73 7.56 -4.39 6.62
CA SER A 73 8.90 -4.14 7.14
C SER A 73 9.01 -2.72 7.73
N TYR A 74 8.48 -1.73 7.03
CA TYR A 74 8.40 -0.35 7.50
C TYR A 74 7.64 -0.25 8.83
N CYS A 75 6.43 -0.82 8.91
CA CYS A 75 5.62 -0.77 10.13
C CYS A 75 6.27 -1.47 11.33
N LYS A 76 7.02 -2.56 11.11
CA LYS A 76 7.80 -3.22 12.17
C LYS A 76 8.98 -2.39 12.66
N ALA A 77 9.56 -1.56 11.78
CA ALA A 77 10.70 -0.72 12.09
C ALA A 77 10.32 0.61 12.75
N VAL A 78 9.03 1.00 12.73
CA VAL A 78 8.55 2.20 13.44
C VAL A 78 8.70 1.98 14.95
N ASP A 79 9.61 2.72 15.57
CA ASP A 79 9.78 2.73 17.03
C ASP A 79 8.60 3.46 17.70
N LYS A 80 7.98 2.81 18.69
CA LYS A 80 6.88 3.32 19.53
C LYS A 80 5.82 4.15 18.77
N PRO A 81 5.02 3.52 17.88
CA PRO A 81 3.89 4.20 17.26
C PRO A 81 2.90 4.71 18.32
N SER A 82 2.21 5.81 18.02
CA SER A 82 1.13 6.28 18.90
C SER A 82 0.03 5.19 19.00
N LEU A 83 -0.70 5.14 20.11
CA LEU A 83 -1.79 4.14 20.29
C LEU A 83 -2.83 4.18 19.16
N LYS A 84 -3.12 5.38 18.65
CA LYS A 84 -4.04 5.59 17.53
C LYS A 84 -3.45 5.06 16.22
N ASP A 85 -2.18 5.33 15.94
CA ASP A 85 -1.50 4.84 14.74
C ASP A 85 -1.36 3.32 14.77
N LEU A 86 -1.11 2.73 15.95
CA LEU A 86 -1.00 1.28 16.13
C LEU A 86 -2.28 0.55 15.72
N GLY A 87 -3.46 1.08 16.06
CA GLY A 87 -4.74 0.52 15.62
C GLY A 87 -4.86 0.46 14.09
N TRP A 88 -4.53 1.56 13.41
CA TRP A 88 -4.56 1.61 11.94
C TRP A 88 -3.46 0.74 11.31
N ILE A 89 -2.23 0.78 11.82
CA ILE A 89 -1.12 -0.05 11.34
C ILE A 89 -1.50 -1.53 11.41
N ASN A 90 -2.12 -1.98 12.51
CA ASN A 90 -2.57 -3.36 12.65
C ASN A 90 -3.64 -3.72 11.61
N ALA A 91 -4.62 -2.85 11.40
CA ALA A 91 -5.67 -3.06 10.39
C ALA A 91 -5.08 -3.15 8.97
N TYR A 92 -4.19 -2.22 8.59
CA TYR A 92 -3.54 -2.23 7.28
C TYR A 92 -2.58 -3.41 7.11
N THR A 93 -1.90 -3.85 8.16
CA THR A 93 -1.05 -5.05 8.14
C THR A 93 -1.87 -6.32 7.91
N ALA A 94 -3.03 -6.44 8.58
CA ALA A 94 -3.94 -7.55 8.35
C ALA A 94 -4.47 -7.57 6.89
N LEU A 95 -4.81 -6.39 6.36
CA LEU A 95 -5.23 -6.26 4.96
C LEU A 95 -4.09 -6.62 4.00
N ALA A 96 -2.85 -6.16 4.24
CA ALA A 96 -1.68 -6.49 3.45
C ALA A 96 -1.42 -8.01 3.43
N HIS A 97 -1.51 -8.70 4.56
CA HIS A 97 -1.41 -10.16 4.61
C HIS A 97 -2.49 -10.85 3.78
N SER A 98 -3.74 -10.36 3.83
CA SER A 98 -4.83 -10.88 2.99
C SER A 98 -4.53 -10.70 1.50
N ARG A 99 -4.04 -9.52 1.10
CA ARG A 99 -3.63 -9.22 -0.28
C ARG A 99 -2.51 -10.14 -0.75
N ILE A 100 -1.44 -10.28 0.03
CA ILE A 100 -0.32 -11.19 -0.25
C ILE A 100 -0.84 -12.62 -0.45
N LYS A 101 -1.66 -13.13 0.46
CA LYS A 101 -2.24 -14.48 0.35
C LYS A 101 -3.04 -14.65 -0.93
N ASN A 102 -3.84 -13.65 -1.31
CA ASN A 102 -4.64 -13.70 -2.54
C ASN A 102 -3.77 -13.66 -3.80
N ILE A 103 -2.75 -12.80 -3.83
CA ILE A 103 -1.79 -12.74 -4.93
C ILE A 103 -1.05 -14.07 -5.08
N SER A 104 -0.52 -14.63 -3.99
CA SER A 104 0.21 -15.91 -4.04
C SER A 104 -0.67 -17.05 -4.58
N LYS A 105 -1.94 -17.11 -4.19
CA LYS A 105 -2.91 -18.06 -4.76
C LYS A 105 -3.14 -17.84 -6.25
N ALA A 106 -3.28 -16.58 -6.68
CA ALA A 106 -3.50 -16.25 -8.09
C ALA A 106 -2.30 -16.64 -8.97
N ILE A 107 -1.08 -16.43 -8.48
CA ILE A 107 0.16 -16.83 -9.18
C ILE A 107 0.26 -18.36 -9.27
N GLN A 108 0.05 -19.07 -8.16
CA GLN A 108 0.07 -20.55 -8.14
C GLN A 108 -1.01 -21.20 -9.03
N GLY A 109 -2.17 -20.57 -9.14
CA GLY A 109 -3.24 -21.03 -10.04
C GLY A 109 -2.84 -20.92 -11.51
N ARG A 110 -2.21 -19.82 -11.91
CA ARG A 110 -1.71 -19.60 -13.27
C ARG A 110 -0.62 -20.59 -13.65
N SER A 111 0.36 -20.81 -12.78
CA SER A 111 1.44 -21.76 -13.06
C SER A 111 0.93 -23.19 -13.25
N LYS A 112 -0.10 -23.61 -12.49
CA LYS A 112 -0.73 -24.92 -12.66
C LYS A 112 -1.51 -25.05 -13.97
N ALA A 113 -2.19 -23.99 -14.40
CA ALA A 113 -2.90 -23.96 -15.67
C ALA A 113 -1.93 -24.05 -16.86
N GLU A 114 -0.80 -23.33 -16.82
CA GLU A 114 0.23 -23.39 -17.87
C GLU A 114 0.82 -24.81 -17.99
N VAL A 115 1.15 -25.47 -16.88
CA VAL A 115 1.66 -26.86 -16.90
C VAL A 115 0.63 -27.86 -17.44
N ALA A 116 -0.67 -27.61 -17.28
CA ALA A 116 -1.72 -28.50 -17.76
C ALA A 116 -1.97 -28.39 -19.27
N VAL A 117 -1.67 -27.26 -19.91
CA VAL A 117 -1.82 -27.07 -21.37
C VAL A 117 -0.76 -27.84 -22.16
N TYR A 118 0.37 -28.16 -21.54
CA TYR A 118 1.49 -28.89 -22.17
C TYR A 118 1.50 -30.40 -21.86
N ARG A 119 0.39 -30.98 -21.38
CA ARG A 119 0.21 -32.41 -21.12
C ARG A 119 -0.90 -32.98 -22.01
#